data_AF-A0A5N9AEG8-F1
#
_entry.id   AF-A0A5N9AEG8-F1
#
_cell.length_a   1.000
_cell.length_b   1.000
_cell.length_c   1.000
_cell.angle_alpha   90.00
_cell.angle_beta   90.00
_cell.angle_gamma   90.00
#
_symmetry.space_group_name_H-M   'P 1'
#
loop_
_entity.id
_entity.type
_entity.pdbx_description
1 polymer ?
#
loop_
_entity_poly.entity_id
_entity_poly.type
_entity_poly.pdbx_seq_one_letter_code
_entity_poly.pdbx_strand_id
1 'polypeptide(L)'
;MPDYISEADEHYYFESYGSEEEITEENYYVPAEEEYVSAEEVFYEESEVEDWDISEAKPGLWENIRKKKEREGKDYKPAKKGDPDRPDPESWKKAQNKYKYKDPKTGEVYEYERKGVYQKNGRNLVPVRAAEYQGRKVKLGKPFRTPDGPKKMSVYVKNGKGNVVKVNFGDPNMEIKKDNPKRRKSFRARHNCDNPGPRWKARYWSCRAW
;
A
#
# COMPACT_ATOMS: atom_id res chain seq x y z
N MET A 1 60.02 17.57 -26.97
CA MET A 1 60.13 16.26 -26.30
C MET A 1 58.82 16.07 -25.58
N PRO A 2 58.04 15.04 -25.92
CA PRO A 2 56.80 14.72 -25.20
C PRO A 2 57.13 14.53 -23.71
N ASP A 3 56.34 15.17 -22.85
CA ASP A 3 56.54 15.14 -21.40
C ASP A 3 55.88 13.88 -20.85
N TYR A 4 56.62 12.77 -20.89
CA TYR A 4 56.14 11.44 -20.51
C TYR A 4 55.58 11.36 -19.09
N ILE A 5 55.94 12.31 -18.22
CA ILE A 5 55.47 12.37 -16.83
C ILE A 5 54.02 12.89 -16.78
N SER A 6 53.68 13.91 -17.56
CA SER A 6 52.31 14.43 -17.59
C SER A 6 51.32 13.44 -18.22
N GLU A 7 51.74 12.74 -19.28
CA GLU A 7 50.91 11.72 -19.93
C GLU A 7 50.60 10.54 -19.00
N ALA A 8 51.58 10.12 -18.18
CA ALA A 8 51.37 9.05 -17.20
C ALA A 8 50.45 9.47 -16.05
N ASP A 9 50.53 10.74 -15.62
CA ASP A 9 49.69 11.28 -14.55
C ASP A 9 48.23 11.42 -14.99
N GLU A 10 48.00 11.90 -16.22
CA GLU A 10 46.66 11.97 -16.82
C GLU A 10 46.03 10.57 -16.99
N HIS A 11 46.79 9.59 -17.47
CA HIS A 11 46.31 8.20 -17.59
C HIS A 11 45.91 7.62 -16.23
N TYR A 12 46.76 7.81 -15.21
CA TYR A 12 46.47 7.34 -13.86
C TYR A 12 45.23 8.03 -13.28
N TYR A 13 45.07 9.34 -13.50
CA TYR A 13 43.90 10.08 -13.06
C TYR A 13 42.61 9.57 -13.72
N PHE A 14 42.64 9.32 -15.04
CA PHE A 14 41.51 8.79 -15.79
C PHE A 14 41.09 7.39 -15.31
N GLU A 15 42.05 6.48 -15.10
CA GLU A 15 41.77 5.12 -14.61
C GLU A 15 41.22 5.09 -13.18
N SER A 16 41.69 5.99 -12.32
CA SER A 16 41.36 5.97 -10.89
C SER A 16 40.12 6.77 -10.53
N TYR A 17 39.87 7.90 -11.20
CA TYR A 17 38.80 8.82 -10.86
C TYR A 17 37.76 9.01 -11.97
N GLY A 18 38.06 8.58 -13.20
CA GLY A 18 37.27 8.89 -14.38
C GLY A 18 37.38 10.37 -14.77
N SER A 19 37.10 10.70 -16.03
CA SER A 19 36.96 12.08 -16.47
C SER A 19 35.52 12.40 -16.85
N GLU A 20 35.16 13.67 -16.74
CA GLU A 20 33.91 14.19 -17.27
C GLU A 20 34.21 14.88 -18.61
N GLU A 21 33.75 14.30 -19.72
CA GLU A 21 33.77 14.98 -21.02
C GLU A 21 32.43 15.67 -21.27
N GLU A 22 32.46 16.87 -21.85
CA GLU A 22 31.24 17.54 -22.31
C GLU A 22 30.62 16.75 -23.47
N ILE A 23 29.31 16.52 -23.42
CA ILE A 23 28.59 15.80 -24.48
C ILE A 23 28.51 16.72 -25.72
N THR A 24 29.28 16.37 -26.75
CA THR A 24 29.24 17.02 -28.07
C THR A 24 28.47 16.16 -29.08
N GLU A 25 28.09 16.74 -30.23
CA GLU A 25 27.45 15.98 -31.32
C GLU A 25 28.35 14.84 -31.85
N GLU A 26 29.67 14.95 -31.69
CA GLU A 26 30.63 13.93 -32.12
C GLU A 26 30.71 12.74 -31.14
N ASN A 27 30.47 12.98 -29.84
CA ASN A 27 30.49 11.95 -28.79
C ASN A 27 29.11 11.38 -28.46
N TYR A 28 28.03 11.95 -29.01
CA TYR A 28 26.66 11.52 -28.74
C TYR A 28 26.23 10.37 -29.67
N TYR A 29 26.39 9.14 -29.18
CA TYR A 29 25.96 7.93 -29.88
C TYR A 29 24.49 7.59 -29.57
N VAL A 30 23.66 7.50 -30.61
CA VAL A 30 22.30 6.94 -30.52
C VAL A 30 22.31 5.56 -31.17
N PRO A 31 22.10 4.48 -30.41
CA PRO A 31 22.07 3.14 -30.97
C PRO A 31 20.99 3.00 -32.06
N ALA A 32 21.29 2.26 -33.12
CA ALA A 32 20.30 1.91 -34.13
C ALA A 32 19.27 0.92 -33.57
N GLU A 33 18.06 0.86 -34.13
CA GLU A 33 17.00 -0.09 -33.69
C GLU A 33 17.46 -1.56 -33.69
N GLU A 34 18.41 -1.91 -34.55
CA GLU A 34 19.00 -3.26 -34.64
C GLU A 34 19.98 -3.59 -33.51
N GLU A 35 20.50 -2.58 -32.80
CA GLU A 35 21.39 -2.76 -31.64
C GLU A 35 20.62 -2.89 -30.32
N TYR A 36 19.31 -2.58 -30.33
CA TYR A 36 18.45 -2.80 -29.18
C TYR A 36 18.12 -4.29 -29.09
N VAL A 37 18.75 -4.98 -28.12
CA VAL A 37 18.39 -6.36 -27.77
C VAL A 37 16.94 -6.37 -27.28
N SER A 38 16.11 -7.16 -27.96
CA SER A 38 14.70 -7.26 -27.61
C SER A 38 14.53 -7.99 -26.27
N ALA A 39 13.49 -7.64 -25.51
CA ALA A 39 13.18 -8.32 -24.25
C ALA A 39 12.97 -9.85 -24.42
N GLU A 40 12.70 -10.29 -25.65
CA GLU A 40 12.56 -11.70 -26.01
C GLU A 40 13.92 -12.40 -26.19
N GLU A 41 14.94 -11.71 -26.72
CA GLU A 41 16.32 -12.25 -26.79
C GLU A 41 17.00 -12.33 -25.43
N VAL A 42 16.79 -11.34 -24.55
CA VAL A 42 17.28 -11.37 -23.15
C VAL A 42 16.67 -12.55 -22.37
N PHE A 43 15.47 -13.00 -22.76
CA PHE A 43 14.77 -14.12 -22.14
C PHE A 43 15.24 -15.49 -22.64
N TYR A 44 15.95 -15.57 -23.78
CA TYR A 44 16.48 -16.84 -24.30
C TYR A 44 17.91 -17.15 -23.84
N GLU A 45 18.65 -16.14 -23.38
CA GLU A 45 19.93 -16.31 -22.67
C GLU A 45 19.72 -16.56 -21.15
N GLU A 46 18.56 -17.10 -20.80
CA GLU A 46 18.10 -17.47 -19.46
C GLU A 46 18.67 -18.84 -19.01
N SER A 47 19.96 -19.10 -19.27
CA SER A 47 20.66 -20.28 -18.70
C SER A 47 21.54 -19.95 -17.48
N GLU A 48 21.67 -18.67 -17.12
CA GLU A 48 22.43 -18.23 -15.94
C GLU A 48 21.66 -17.25 -15.03
N VAL A 49 20.33 -17.18 -15.15
CA VAL A 49 19.52 -16.64 -14.05
C VAL A 49 19.46 -17.74 -12.99
N GLU A 50 20.48 -17.78 -12.15
CA GLU A 50 20.51 -18.61 -10.96
C GLU A 50 19.35 -18.15 -10.07
N ASP A 51 18.20 -18.81 -10.21
CA ASP A 51 17.04 -18.60 -9.35
C ASP A 51 17.46 -19.00 -7.92
N TRP A 52 18.01 -18.04 -7.18
CA TRP A 52 18.30 -18.17 -5.77
C TRP A 52 16.96 -18.30 -5.02
N ASP A 53 16.40 -19.51 -5.00
CA ASP A 53 15.21 -19.83 -4.22
C ASP A 53 15.60 -19.87 -2.73
N ILE A 54 15.69 -18.69 -2.13
CA ILE A 54 16.02 -18.44 -0.71
C ILE A 54 15.09 -19.25 0.22
N SER A 55 13.97 -19.79 -0.28
CA SER A 55 13.05 -20.63 0.46
C SER A 55 13.57 -22.03 0.76
N GLU A 56 14.45 -22.60 -0.07
CA GLU A 56 15.06 -23.92 0.17
C GLU A 56 16.11 -23.87 1.29
N ALA A 57 16.80 -22.73 1.44
CA ALA A 57 17.89 -22.57 2.40
C ALA A 57 17.43 -22.44 3.88
N LYS A 58 16.13 -22.27 4.16
CA LYS A 58 15.63 -22.05 5.52
C LYS A 58 14.69 -23.19 5.96
N PRO A 59 15.03 -23.95 7.02
CA PRO A 59 14.17 -25.01 7.52
C PRO A 59 12.80 -24.44 7.90
N GLY A 60 11.74 -25.08 7.40
CA GLY A 60 10.37 -24.62 7.58
C GLY A 60 9.94 -24.60 9.05
N LEU A 61 8.89 -23.83 9.37
CA LEU A 61 8.37 -23.71 10.74
C LEU A 61 8.10 -25.07 11.40
N TRP A 62 7.50 -26.01 10.66
CA TRP A 62 7.19 -27.36 11.15
C TRP A 62 8.43 -28.22 11.39
N GLU A 63 9.50 -28.00 10.62
CA GLU A 63 10.76 -28.69 10.81
C GLU A 63 11.48 -28.18 12.06
N ASN A 64 11.49 -26.86 12.29
CA ASN A 64 12.03 -26.26 13.50
C ASN A 64 11.28 -26.75 14.75
N ILE A 65 9.95 -26.88 14.68
CA ILE A 65 9.14 -27.43 15.78
C ILE A 65 9.47 -28.92 16.02
N ARG A 66 9.65 -29.73 14.97
CA ARG A 66 10.03 -31.14 15.10
C ARG A 66 11.41 -31.30 15.74
N LYS A 67 12.42 -30.59 15.22
CA LYS A 67 13.79 -30.56 15.79
C LYS A 67 13.81 -30.10 17.24
N LYS A 68 12.99 -29.10 17.60
CA LYS A 68 12.83 -28.66 18.99
C LYS A 68 12.26 -29.76 19.89
N LYS A 69 11.21 -30.46 19.44
CA LYS A 69 10.59 -31.58 20.17
C LYS A 69 11.56 -32.75 20.33
N GLU A 70 12.37 -33.06 19.32
CA GLU A 70 13.40 -34.10 19.40
C GLU A 70 14.50 -33.73 20.42
N ARG A 71 14.98 -32.48 20.39
CA ARG A 71 16.00 -31.97 21.33
C ARG A 71 15.51 -31.94 22.77
N GLU A 72 14.28 -31.51 23.00
CA GLU A 72 13.71 -31.35 24.35
C GLU A 72 13.05 -32.63 24.86
N GLY A 73 12.73 -33.59 23.99
CA GLY A 73 12.21 -34.91 24.36
C GLY A 73 11.01 -34.83 25.31
N LYS A 74 11.19 -35.36 26.53
CA LYS A 74 10.15 -35.39 27.59
C LYS A 74 9.94 -34.04 28.27
N ASP A 75 10.87 -33.10 28.12
CA ASP A 75 10.82 -31.79 28.74
C ASP A 75 10.08 -30.75 27.88
N TYR A 76 9.77 -31.08 26.62
CA TYR A 76 8.95 -30.23 25.75
C TYR A 76 7.53 -30.08 26.33
N LYS A 77 7.22 -28.88 26.81
CA LYS A 77 5.89 -28.53 27.34
C LYS A 77 5.28 -27.40 26.52
N PRO A 78 4.20 -27.66 25.77
CA PRO A 78 3.44 -26.59 25.12
C PRO A 78 2.89 -25.60 26.15
N ALA A 79 2.84 -24.32 25.78
CA ALA A 79 2.23 -23.28 26.60
C ALA A 79 0.76 -23.63 26.92
N LYS A 80 0.43 -23.67 28.21
CA LYS A 80 -0.92 -23.95 28.71
C LYS A 80 -1.80 -22.73 28.55
N LYS A 81 -3.12 -22.94 28.67
CA LYS A 81 -4.12 -21.88 28.55
C LYS A 81 -3.90 -20.88 29.71
N GLY A 82 -3.36 -19.70 29.40
CA GLY A 82 -3.08 -18.63 30.38
C GLY A 82 -1.60 -18.25 30.50
N ASP A 83 -0.68 -19.00 29.89
CA ASP A 83 0.74 -18.65 29.87
C ASP A 83 1.01 -17.43 28.96
N PRO A 84 2.00 -16.57 29.29
CA PRO A 84 2.37 -15.41 28.49
C PRO A 84 2.84 -15.77 27.07
N ASP A 85 3.41 -16.98 26.90
CA ASP A 85 3.87 -17.47 25.59
C ASP A 85 2.74 -18.04 24.71
N ARG A 86 1.51 -18.14 25.24
CA ARG A 86 0.35 -18.60 24.46
C ARG A 86 -0.31 -17.41 23.76
N PRO A 87 -0.67 -17.53 22.47
CA PRO A 87 -1.43 -16.50 21.78
C PRO A 87 -2.73 -16.15 22.52
N ASP A 88 -3.00 -14.86 22.65
CA ASP A 88 -4.19 -14.34 23.30
C ASP A 88 -5.49 -14.89 22.64
N PRO A 89 -6.55 -15.20 23.41
CA PRO A 89 -7.81 -15.74 22.88
C PRO A 89 -8.46 -14.88 21.79
N GLU A 90 -8.32 -13.56 21.84
CA GLU A 90 -8.82 -12.68 20.77
C GLU A 90 -8.02 -12.87 19.48
N SER A 91 -6.70 -13.04 19.60
CA SER A 91 -5.82 -13.30 18.45
C SER A 91 -6.15 -14.62 17.77
N TRP A 92 -6.47 -15.66 18.55
CA TRP A 92 -6.95 -16.94 18.03
C TRP A 92 -8.29 -16.82 17.30
N LYS A 93 -9.28 -16.17 17.91
CA LYS A 93 -10.56 -15.90 17.23
C LYS A 93 -10.38 -15.05 15.98
N LYS A 94 -9.42 -14.13 15.99
CA LYS A 94 -9.08 -13.30 14.83
C LYS A 94 -8.56 -14.15 13.67
N ALA A 95 -7.69 -15.12 13.95
CA ALA A 95 -7.11 -16.03 12.97
C ALA A 95 -8.15 -17.01 12.39
N GLN A 96 -9.16 -17.41 13.18
CA GLN A 96 -10.26 -18.27 12.72
C GLN A 96 -11.30 -17.56 11.83
N ASN A 97 -11.22 -16.24 11.67
CA ASN A 97 -12.21 -15.51 10.89
C ASN A 97 -12.16 -15.89 9.41
N LYS A 98 -13.35 -16.09 8.83
CA LYS A 98 -13.52 -16.31 7.38
C LYS A 98 -13.16 -15.06 6.59
N TYR A 99 -12.57 -15.27 5.41
CA TYR A 99 -12.27 -14.23 4.44
C TYR A 99 -13.52 -13.82 3.68
N LYS A 100 -13.80 -12.52 3.65
CA LYS A 100 -14.95 -11.95 2.95
C LYS A 100 -14.53 -11.48 1.57
N TYR A 101 -15.31 -11.80 0.57
CA TYR A 101 -15.12 -11.43 -0.83
C TYR A 101 -16.39 -10.79 -1.36
N LYS A 102 -16.28 -9.79 -2.23
CA LYS A 102 -17.41 -9.09 -2.83
C LYS A 102 -17.43 -9.28 -4.35
N ASP A 103 -18.62 -9.46 -4.90
CA ASP A 103 -18.82 -9.35 -6.34
C ASP A 103 -18.76 -7.85 -6.73
N PRO A 104 -17.94 -7.45 -7.72
CA PRO A 104 -17.82 -6.06 -8.12
C PRO A 104 -19.09 -5.48 -8.77
N LYS A 105 -19.95 -6.32 -9.39
CA LYS A 105 -21.14 -5.87 -10.11
C LYS A 105 -22.40 -5.91 -9.24
N THR A 106 -22.59 -6.99 -8.49
CA THR A 106 -23.80 -7.15 -7.64
C THR A 106 -23.60 -6.61 -6.21
N GLY A 107 -22.36 -6.50 -5.74
CA GLY A 107 -22.05 -6.06 -4.38
C GLY A 107 -22.32 -7.11 -3.29
N GLU A 108 -22.74 -8.32 -3.68
CA GLU A 108 -22.97 -9.43 -2.75
C GLU A 108 -21.67 -9.88 -2.09
N VAL A 109 -21.75 -10.25 -0.81
CA VAL A 109 -20.59 -10.65 0.00
C VAL A 109 -20.63 -12.14 0.26
N TYR A 110 -19.53 -12.81 -0.06
CA TYR A 110 -19.30 -14.25 0.12
C TYR A 110 -18.20 -14.48 1.16
N GLU A 111 -18.29 -15.58 1.91
CA GLU A 111 -17.30 -15.93 2.96
C GLU A 111 -16.59 -17.24 2.63
N TYR A 112 -15.26 -17.26 2.80
CA TYR A 112 -14.40 -18.41 2.48
C TYR A 112 -13.38 -18.67 3.61
N GLU A 113 -12.98 -19.91 3.81
CA GLU A 113 -12.05 -20.29 4.89
C GLU A 113 -10.58 -20.02 4.54
N ARG A 114 -10.22 -20.14 3.25
CA ARG A 114 -8.86 -19.91 2.75
C ARG A 114 -8.77 -18.63 1.91
N LYS A 115 -7.61 -17.99 1.86
CA LYS A 115 -7.34 -16.93 0.86
C LYS A 115 -7.17 -17.59 -0.50
N GLY A 116 -7.76 -17.00 -1.53
CA GLY A 116 -7.62 -17.46 -2.90
C GLY A 116 -8.29 -16.52 -3.90
N VAL A 117 -8.21 -16.88 -5.17
CA VAL A 117 -8.98 -16.25 -6.25
C VAL A 117 -10.28 -17.05 -6.40
N TYR A 118 -11.40 -16.40 -6.13
CA TYR A 118 -12.72 -17.03 -6.20
C TYR A 118 -13.52 -16.46 -7.35
N GLN A 119 -14.22 -17.32 -8.08
CA GLN A 119 -15.07 -16.94 -9.19
C GLN A 119 -16.54 -17.24 -8.89
N LYS A 120 -17.42 -16.30 -9.25
CA LYS A 120 -18.87 -16.49 -9.28
C LYS A 120 -19.41 -15.94 -10.58
N ASN A 121 -20.22 -16.75 -11.28
CA ASN A 121 -20.84 -16.38 -12.55
C ASN A 121 -19.83 -15.81 -13.58
N GLY A 122 -18.65 -16.44 -13.69
CA GLY A 122 -17.58 -16.02 -14.61
C GLY A 122 -16.83 -14.74 -14.22
N ARG A 123 -17.01 -14.22 -13.00
CA ARG A 123 -16.32 -13.01 -12.51
C ARG A 123 -15.47 -13.28 -11.28
N ASN A 124 -14.30 -12.67 -11.22
CA ASN A 124 -13.41 -12.73 -10.06
C ASN A 124 -13.96 -11.88 -8.91
N LEU A 125 -14.10 -12.50 -7.73
CA LEU A 125 -14.49 -11.81 -6.52
C LEU A 125 -13.32 -11.02 -5.94
N VAL A 126 -13.59 -9.82 -5.47
CA VAL A 126 -12.58 -8.94 -4.87
C VAL A 126 -12.59 -9.10 -3.36
N PRO A 127 -11.45 -9.32 -2.69
CA PRO A 127 -11.42 -9.41 -1.23
C PRO A 127 -11.95 -8.12 -0.59
N VAL A 128 -12.88 -8.27 0.35
CA VAL A 128 -13.43 -7.16 1.14
C VAL A 128 -12.39 -6.77 2.18
N ARG A 129 -11.46 -5.90 1.77
CA ARG A 129 -10.57 -5.23 2.73
C ARG A 129 -11.42 -4.25 3.54
N ALA A 130 -11.67 -4.58 4.80
CA ALA A 130 -12.10 -3.58 5.77
C ALA A 130 -11.06 -2.46 5.75
N ALA A 131 -11.50 -1.22 5.66
CA ALA A 131 -10.59 -0.10 5.76
C ALA A 131 -10.08 -0.05 7.20
N GLU A 132 -8.82 -0.42 7.39
CA GLU A 132 -8.16 -0.30 8.68
C GLU A 132 -7.56 1.11 8.74
N TYR A 133 -7.94 1.84 9.79
CA TYR A 133 -7.33 3.12 10.14
C TYR A 133 -6.74 2.97 11.53
N GLN A 134 -5.42 3.05 11.65
CA GLN A 134 -4.69 2.88 12.92
C GLN A 134 -5.10 1.59 13.68
N GLY A 135 -5.19 0.47 12.97
CA GLY A 135 -5.56 -0.83 13.56
C GLY A 135 -7.04 -1.03 13.87
N ARG A 136 -7.90 -0.02 13.62
CA ARG A 136 -9.35 -0.10 13.82
C ARG A 136 -10.10 -0.23 12.50
N LYS A 137 -11.09 -1.12 12.44
CA LYS A 137 -12.01 -1.23 11.30
C LYS A 137 -12.93 -0.01 11.27
N VAL A 138 -12.82 0.80 10.21
CA VAL A 138 -13.62 2.01 10.05
C VAL A 138 -14.60 1.91 8.88
N LYS A 139 -15.80 2.48 9.05
CA LYS A 139 -16.79 2.62 7.98
C LYS A 139 -16.39 3.81 7.09
N LEU A 140 -16.00 3.54 5.85
CA LEU A 140 -15.62 4.58 4.90
C LEU A 140 -16.82 5.39 4.42
N GLY A 141 -16.63 6.70 4.22
CA GLY A 141 -17.57 7.59 3.55
C GLY A 141 -18.83 7.93 4.33
N LYS A 142 -18.95 7.49 5.60
CA LYS A 142 -20.06 7.84 6.49
C LYS A 142 -19.58 8.86 7.53
N PRO A 143 -20.03 10.13 7.45
CA PRO A 143 -19.74 11.12 8.48
C PRO A 143 -20.32 10.70 9.84
N PHE A 144 -19.56 10.94 10.90
CA PHE A 144 -19.98 10.75 12.28
C PHE A 144 -19.64 11.98 13.12
N ARG A 145 -20.37 12.19 14.22
CA ARG A 145 -20.14 13.33 15.12
C ARG A 145 -18.96 13.05 16.04
N THR A 146 -18.19 14.09 16.31
CA THR A 146 -17.09 14.07 17.28
C THR A 146 -17.37 15.12 18.35
N PRO A 147 -18.02 14.74 19.48
CA PRO A 147 -18.40 15.70 20.52
C PRO A 147 -17.18 16.40 21.13
N ASP A 148 -16.11 15.65 21.42
CA ASP A 148 -14.88 16.18 22.01
C ASP A 148 -13.81 16.53 20.96
N GLY A 149 -14.22 16.65 19.70
CA GLY A 149 -13.30 16.88 18.58
C GLY A 149 -13.15 18.36 18.23
N PRO A 150 -12.04 18.75 17.57
CA PRO A 150 -11.84 20.12 17.09
C PRO A 150 -12.84 20.54 15.99
N LYS A 151 -13.63 19.60 15.46
CA LYS A 151 -14.64 19.81 14.42
C LYS A 151 -15.89 19.00 14.73
N LYS A 152 -17.01 19.39 14.13
CA LYS A 152 -18.33 18.83 14.40
C LYS A 152 -18.50 17.40 13.87
N MET A 153 -17.94 17.14 12.69
CA MET A 153 -18.02 15.84 12.03
C MET A 153 -16.66 15.37 11.53
N SER A 154 -16.47 14.05 11.57
CA SER A 154 -15.33 13.37 10.96
C SER A 154 -15.81 12.32 9.97
N VAL A 155 -15.02 12.05 8.95
CA VAL A 155 -15.28 10.99 7.98
C VAL A 155 -13.99 10.32 7.53
N TYR A 156 -13.99 9.00 7.44
CA TYR A 156 -12.88 8.24 6.90
C TYR A 156 -13.02 8.09 5.38
N VAL A 157 -12.02 8.48 4.61
CA VAL A 157 -12.05 8.48 3.15
C VAL A 157 -10.72 7.99 2.60
N LYS A 158 -10.72 7.30 1.46
CA LYS A 158 -9.49 6.97 0.75
C LYS A 158 -9.00 8.17 -0.05
N ASN A 159 -7.70 8.46 0.05
CA ASN A 159 -7.02 9.43 -0.81
C ASN A 159 -6.79 8.83 -2.21
N GLY A 160 -6.37 9.64 -3.18
CA GLY A 160 -5.95 9.18 -4.52
C GLY A 160 -4.81 8.15 -4.47
N LYS A 161 -3.98 8.19 -3.41
CA LYS A 161 -2.92 7.21 -3.12
C LYS A 161 -3.41 5.93 -2.44
N GLY A 162 -4.72 5.73 -2.28
CA GLY A 162 -5.30 4.53 -1.63
C GLY A 162 -5.32 4.51 -0.10
N ASN A 163 -4.58 5.42 0.55
CA ASN A 163 -4.52 5.53 2.02
C ASN A 163 -5.84 6.02 2.64
N VAL A 164 -6.24 5.45 3.77
CA VAL A 164 -7.40 5.89 4.54
C VAL A 164 -7.02 7.10 5.38
N VAL A 165 -7.70 8.23 5.16
CA VAL A 165 -7.49 9.50 5.85
C VAL A 165 -8.75 9.87 6.63
N LYS A 166 -8.56 10.40 7.85
CA LYS A 166 -9.63 11.02 8.63
C LYS A 166 -9.77 12.49 8.24
N VAL A 167 -10.90 12.85 7.64
CA VAL A 167 -11.23 14.23 7.27
C VAL A 167 -12.17 14.82 8.33
N ASN A 168 -11.77 15.93 8.94
CA ASN A 168 -12.56 16.66 9.92
C ASN A 168 -13.21 17.89 9.26
N PHE A 169 -14.50 18.12 9.48
CA PHE A 169 -15.23 19.23 8.87
C PHE A 169 -16.40 19.72 9.73
N GLY A 170 -16.85 20.94 9.44
CA GLY A 170 -17.90 21.62 10.20
C GLY A 170 -17.39 22.23 11.51
N ASP A 171 -18.03 23.32 11.92
CA ASP A 171 -17.70 24.03 13.16
C ASP A 171 -18.55 23.48 14.33
N PRO A 172 -17.96 23.09 15.47
CA PRO A 172 -18.71 22.62 16.63
C PRO A 172 -19.74 23.63 17.15
N ASN A 173 -19.38 24.92 17.13
CA ASN A 173 -20.15 26.00 17.76
C ASN A 173 -21.22 26.60 16.84
N MET A 174 -21.29 26.15 15.57
CA MET A 174 -22.26 26.65 14.60
C MET A 174 -23.20 25.56 14.08
N GLU A 175 -24.43 25.97 13.79
CA GLU A 175 -25.43 25.14 13.12
C GLU A 175 -25.60 25.54 11.65
N ILE A 176 -25.77 24.52 10.80
CA ILE A 176 -25.97 24.71 9.37
C ILE A 176 -27.45 25.02 9.15
N LYS A 177 -27.73 26.26 8.73
CA LYS A 177 -29.08 26.72 8.33
C LYS A 177 -29.39 26.33 6.88
N LYS A 178 -29.47 25.03 6.63
CA LYS A 178 -29.70 24.45 5.29
C LYS A 178 -31.11 24.72 4.76
N ASP A 179 -32.06 24.83 5.68
CA ASP A 179 -33.46 25.18 5.46
C ASP A 179 -33.61 26.55 4.75
N ASN A 180 -32.69 27.48 4.99
CA ASN A 180 -32.74 28.80 4.37
C ASN A 180 -32.06 28.81 2.98
N PRO A 181 -32.81 28.96 1.88
CA PRO A 181 -32.27 28.87 0.53
C PRO A 181 -31.28 30.01 0.20
N LYS A 182 -31.48 31.20 0.77
CA LYS A 182 -30.56 32.35 0.57
C LYS A 182 -29.19 32.04 1.19
N ARG A 183 -29.17 31.54 2.42
CA ARG A 183 -27.92 31.15 3.12
C ARG A 183 -27.20 30.02 2.40
N ARG A 184 -27.95 29.03 1.93
CA ARG A 184 -27.43 27.91 1.13
C ARG A 184 -26.77 28.41 -0.16
N LYS A 185 -27.44 29.27 -0.93
CA LYS A 185 -26.90 29.84 -2.16
C LYS A 185 -25.62 30.64 -1.91
N SER A 186 -25.60 31.50 -0.88
CA SER A 186 -24.41 32.29 -0.52
C SER A 186 -23.25 31.41 -0.06
N PHE A 187 -23.50 30.33 0.68
CA PHE A 187 -22.44 29.39 1.05
C PHE A 187 -21.86 28.68 -0.17
N ARG A 188 -22.74 28.14 -1.03
CA ARG A 188 -22.32 27.42 -2.24
C ARG A 188 -21.49 28.29 -3.20
N ALA A 189 -21.89 29.56 -3.38
CA ALA A 189 -21.16 30.52 -4.20
C ALA A 189 -19.77 30.85 -3.62
N ARG A 190 -19.68 31.16 -2.32
CA ARG A 190 -18.39 31.51 -1.67
C ARG A 190 -17.39 30.36 -1.65
N HIS A 191 -17.88 29.11 -1.61
CA HIS A 191 -17.03 27.93 -1.51
C HIS A 191 -16.88 27.15 -2.82
N ASN A 192 -17.39 27.67 -3.94
CA ASN A 192 -17.39 27.01 -5.25
C ASN A 192 -17.84 25.53 -5.14
N CYS A 193 -19.02 25.32 -4.57
CA CYS A 193 -19.54 23.98 -4.31
C CYS A 193 -19.98 23.22 -5.57
N ASP A 194 -19.88 23.84 -6.75
CA ASP A 194 -20.14 23.20 -8.03
C ASP A 194 -18.94 22.35 -8.48
N ASN A 195 -17.72 22.76 -8.13
CA ASN A 195 -16.53 21.90 -8.19
C ASN A 195 -15.81 21.81 -6.83
N PRO A 196 -16.39 21.07 -5.86
CA PRO A 196 -15.94 21.09 -4.49
C PRO A 196 -14.63 20.32 -4.25
N GLY A 197 -14.07 19.68 -5.29
CA GLY A 197 -12.80 18.94 -5.24
C GLY A 197 -12.94 17.49 -4.76
N PRO A 198 -11.82 16.79 -4.51
CA PRO A 198 -11.84 15.37 -4.21
C PRO A 198 -12.37 15.06 -2.81
N ARG A 199 -12.91 13.85 -2.63
CA ARG A 199 -13.60 13.40 -1.40
C ARG A 199 -12.74 13.42 -0.13
N TRP A 200 -11.42 13.46 -0.25
CA TRP A 200 -10.51 13.49 0.90
C TRP A 200 -10.20 14.94 1.38
N LYS A 201 -10.84 15.95 0.79
CA LYS A 201 -10.77 17.35 1.24
C LYS A 201 -12.03 17.74 2.02
N ALA A 202 -11.87 18.61 3.03
CA ALA A 202 -12.98 19.07 3.87
C ALA A 202 -14.06 19.84 3.09
N ARG A 203 -13.67 20.61 2.06
CA ARG A 203 -14.59 21.39 1.22
C ARG A 203 -15.69 20.54 0.59
N TYR A 204 -15.34 19.35 0.08
CA TYR A 204 -16.29 18.38 -0.46
C TYR A 204 -17.40 18.04 0.53
N TRP A 205 -17.02 17.75 1.78
CA TRP A 205 -17.97 17.36 2.81
C TRP A 205 -18.79 18.54 3.34
N SER A 206 -18.18 19.72 3.47
CA SER A 206 -18.90 20.93 3.82
C SER A 206 -19.96 21.28 2.77
N CYS A 207 -19.60 21.28 1.48
CA CYS A 207 -20.53 21.53 0.38
C CYS A 207 -21.64 20.48 0.27
N ARG A 208 -21.37 19.23 0.67
CA ARG A 208 -22.38 18.16 0.72
C ARG A 208 -23.32 18.30 1.91
N ALA A 209 -22.82 18.83 3.02
CA ALA A 209 -23.63 19.09 4.22
C ALA A 209 -24.56 20.31 4.04
N TRP A 210 -24.15 21.30 3.24
CA TRP A 210 -24.89 22.52 2.91
C TRP A 210 -25.89 22.38 1.74
#